data_AF-A0A1V4HF80-F1
#
_entry.id   AF-A0A1V4HF80-F1
#
_cell.length_a   1.000
_cell.length_b   1.000
_cell.length_c   1.000
_cell.angle_alpha   90.00
_cell.angle_beta   90.00
_cell.angle_gamma   90.00
#
_symmetry.space_group_name_H-M   'P 1'
#
loop_
_entity.id
_entity.type
_entity.pdbx_description
1 polymer ?
#
loop_
_entity_poly.entity_id
_entity_poly.type
_entity_poly.pdbx_seq_one_letter_code
_entity_poly.pdbx_strand_id
1 'polypeptide(L)'
;MGASLMKLPLQSLWMMWENVFDLITRFRSKSVLRYGICKLVVRQHHGKRIACQDGHGIQAGDWVGELHLDNRQVMSLSRTFGADRAGLKTVRMLRDAMKQISKELDSNSDLLEVRAITGITLLHRGIIHGIGFEQHPIASRWQQRFYAAYLRLLLRILHPEGKERVQYSSEKLAPLMLVISKQSLKERFALRDHDLQEARHNRRKKEAIS
;
A
#
# COMPACT_ATOMS: atom_id res chain seq x y z
N MET A 1 31.87 4.64 32.57
CA MET A 1 32.15 4.04 31.26
C MET A 1 30.90 4.20 30.40
N GLY A 2 30.85 5.24 29.56
CA GLY A 2 29.70 5.51 28.71
C GLY A 2 29.64 4.50 27.57
N ALA A 3 28.57 3.73 27.48
CA ALA A 3 28.34 2.84 26.35
C ALA A 3 28.27 3.68 25.06
N SER A 4 29.32 3.59 24.25
CA SER A 4 29.31 4.09 22.88
C SER A 4 28.26 3.28 22.11
N LEU A 5 27.05 3.82 21.97
CA LEU A 5 26.10 3.33 20.97
C LEU A 5 26.77 3.53 19.61
N MET A 6 27.37 2.48 19.08
CA MET A 6 27.85 2.43 17.71
C MET A 6 26.66 2.77 16.82
N LYS A 7 26.64 4.00 16.29
CA LYS A 7 25.64 4.42 15.31
C LYS A 7 25.90 3.59 14.06
N LEU A 8 25.22 2.46 13.94
CA LEU A 8 25.17 1.72 12.67
C LEU A 8 24.78 2.72 11.59
N PRO A 9 25.56 2.84 10.50
CA PRO A 9 25.23 3.80 9.45
C PRO A 9 23.82 3.46 8.96
N LEU A 10 22.99 4.50 8.79
CA LEU A 10 21.57 4.38 8.44
C LEU A 10 21.35 3.48 7.21
N GLN A 11 22.34 3.44 6.30
CA GLN A 11 22.39 2.57 5.13
C GLN A 11 22.56 1.07 5.44
N SER A 12 23.34 0.70 6.46
CA SER A 12 23.52 -0.72 6.83
C SER A 12 22.31 -1.27 7.57
N LEU A 13 21.70 -0.47 8.45
CA LEU A 13 20.44 -0.83 9.10
C LEU A 13 19.31 -0.97 8.06
N TRP A 14 19.36 -0.15 7.01
CA TRP A 14 18.46 -0.19 5.86
C TRP A 14 18.62 -1.46 5.02
N MET A 15 19.85 -1.82 4.63
CA MET A 15 20.12 -3.04 3.86
C MET A 15 19.74 -4.29 4.64
N MET A 16 19.99 -4.30 5.95
CA MET A 16 19.55 -5.38 6.84
C MET A 16 18.02 -5.48 6.88
N TRP A 17 17.33 -4.33 6.93
CA TRP A 17 15.88 -4.28 6.88
C TRP A 17 15.30 -4.85 5.57
N GLU A 18 15.83 -4.44 4.42
CA GLU A 18 15.39 -4.95 3.12
C GLU A 18 15.57 -6.45 3.00
N ASN A 19 16.71 -6.97 3.45
CA ASN A 19 17.00 -8.39 3.43
C ASN A 19 16.03 -9.17 4.33
N VAL A 20 15.74 -8.67 5.54
CA VAL A 20 14.77 -9.32 6.45
C VAL A 20 13.37 -9.30 5.86
N PHE A 21 12.95 -8.18 5.27
CA PHE A 21 11.61 -8.05 4.68
C PHE A 21 11.45 -8.92 3.42
N ASP A 22 12.44 -8.93 2.54
CA ASP A 22 12.44 -9.76 1.33
C ASP A 22 12.51 -11.25 1.67
N LEU A 23 13.25 -11.63 2.72
CA LEU A 23 13.30 -12.99 3.22
C LEU A 23 11.93 -13.42 3.78
N ILE A 24 11.34 -12.64 4.69
CA ILE A 24 10.05 -12.96 5.30
C ILE A 24 8.92 -13.03 4.26
N THR A 25 8.91 -12.10 3.30
CA THR A 25 7.87 -12.07 2.25
C THR A 25 8.01 -13.27 1.32
N ARG A 26 9.22 -13.58 0.82
CA ARG A 26 9.45 -14.74 -0.06
C ARG A 26 9.07 -16.07 0.61
N PHE A 27 9.44 -16.25 1.88
CA PHE A 27 9.14 -17.50 2.59
C PHE A 27 7.66 -17.73 2.86
N ARG A 28 6.82 -16.69 2.81
CA ARG A 28 5.38 -16.78 3.12
C ARG A 28 4.47 -16.54 1.93
N SER A 29 5.03 -16.45 0.72
CA SER A 29 4.30 -16.09 -0.49
C SER A 29 4.32 -17.19 -1.53
N LYS A 30 3.20 -17.36 -2.23
CA LYS A 30 3.14 -18.14 -3.48
C LYS A 30 3.89 -17.42 -4.59
N SER A 31 3.70 -16.11 -4.70
CA SER A 31 4.33 -15.29 -5.73
C SER A 31 4.50 -13.84 -5.26
N VAL A 32 5.40 -13.12 -5.92
CA VAL A 32 5.68 -11.70 -5.66
C VAL A 32 5.72 -10.97 -6.99
N LEU A 33 4.74 -10.11 -7.25
CA LEU A 33 4.61 -9.32 -8.47
C LEU A 33 4.97 -7.86 -8.23
N ARG A 34 5.41 -7.14 -9.27
CA ARG A 34 5.80 -5.73 -9.18
C ARG A 34 4.93 -4.88 -10.11
N TYR A 35 4.36 -3.82 -9.56
CA TYR A 35 3.49 -2.86 -10.25
C TYR A 35 3.96 -1.44 -9.93
N GLY A 36 4.90 -0.91 -10.73
CA GLY A 36 5.48 0.42 -10.50
C GLY A 36 6.06 0.57 -9.09
N ILE A 37 5.48 1.44 -8.28
CA ILE A 37 5.88 1.66 -6.87
C ILE A 37 5.41 0.57 -5.92
N CYS A 38 4.64 -0.41 -6.37
CA CYS A 38 4.06 -1.43 -5.51
C CYS A 38 4.69 -2.81 -5.73
N LYS A 39 4.85 -3.54 -4.63
CA LYS A 39 5.10 -4.99 -4.61
C LYS A 39 3.83 -5.66 -4.09
N LEU A 40 3.31 -6.62 -4.85
CA LEU A 40 2.15 -7.42 -4.49
C LEU A 40 2.61 -8.82 -4.11
N VAL A 41 2.38 -9.20 -2.85
CA VAL A 41 2.81 -10.48 -2.29
C VAL A 41 1.57 -11.37 -2.14
N VAL A 42 1.48 -12.43 -2.94
CA VAL A 42 0.34 -13.36 -2.90
C VAL A 42 0.56 -14.38 -1.79
N ARG A 43 -0.33 -14.41 -0.81
CA ARG A 43 -0.24 -15.29 0.36
C ARG A 43 -1.61 -15.71 0.88
N GLN A 44 -1.65 -16.72 1.73
CA GLN A 44 -2.89 -17.10 2.42
C GLN A 44 -3.18 -16.18 3.61
N HIS A 45 -4.45 -15.81 3.78
CA HIS A 45 -4.94 -15.15 4.97
C HIS A 45 -4.98 -16.14 6.13
N HIS A 46 -4.39 -15.80 7.27
CA HIS A 46 -4.35 -16.67 8.46
C HIS A 46 -5.10 -16.06 9.66
N GLY A 47 -5.76 -14.92 9.46
CA GLY A 47 -6.44 -14.17 10.53
C GLY A 47 -7.91 -14.54 10.69
N LYS A 48 -8.59 -13.78 11.55
CA LYS A 48 -10.06 -13.83 11.65
C LYS A 48 -10.70 -13.49 10.29
N ARG A 49 -11.89 -14.02 10.06
CA ARG A 49 -12.69 -13.68 8.87
C ARG A 49 -12.83 -12.17 8.75
N ILE A 50 -12.59 -11.65 7.55
CA ILE A 50 -12.81 -10.25 7.19
C ILE A 50 -14.08 -10.21 6.33
N ALA A 51 -15.05 -9.40 6.73
CA ALA A 51 -16.22 -9.11 5.90
C ALA A 51 -15.98 -7.79 5.16
N CYS A 52 -16.00 -7.84 3.84
CA CYS A 52 -15.93 -6.66 2.97
C CYS A 52 -17.32 -6.00 2.90
N GLN A 53 -17.34 -4.69 2.63
CA GLN A 53 -18.57 -3.88 2.51
C GLN A 53 -19.43 -4.32 1.34
N ASP A 54 -18.83 -4.89 0.30
CA ASP A 54 -19.53 -5.45 -0.86
C ASP A 54 -20.12 -6.86 -0.63
N GLY A 55 -20.14 -7.33 0.63
CA GLY A 55 -20.70 -8.61 1.03
C GLY A 55 -19.76 -9.80 0.88
N HIS A 56 -18.59 -9.65 0.24
CA HIS A 56 -17.62 -10.74 0.15
C HIS A 56 -16.92 -10.97 1.49
N GLY A 57 -16.49 -12.21 1.72
CA GLY A 57 -15.76 -12.59 2.93
C GLY A 57 -14.39 -13.19 2.61
N ILE A 58 -13.37 -12.78 3.35
CA ILE A 58 -12.04 -13.38 3.33
C ILE A 58 -11.93 -14.29 4.55
N GLN A 59 -11.76 -15.59 4.32
CA GLN A 59 -11.62 -16.62 5.35
C GLN A 59 -10.17 -17.04 5.52
N ALA A 60 -9.88 -17.73 6.63
CA ALA A 60 -8.55 -18.32 6.81
C ALA A 60 -8.30 -19.36 5.69
N GLY A 61 -7.11 -19.32 5.10
CA GLY A 61 -6.71 -20.12 3.93
C GLY A 61 -6.97 -19.44 2.58
N ASP A 62 -7.80 -18.40 2.51
CA ASP A 62 -8.05 -17.69 1.26
C ASP A 62 -6.80 -16.94 0.78
N TRP A 63 -6.57 -16.95 -0.53
CA TRP A 63 -5.47 -16.19 -1.13
C TRP A 63 -5.80 -14.70 -1.16
N VAL A 64 -4.86 -13.89 -0.67
CA VAL A 64 -4.89 -12.44 -0.68
C VAL A 64 -3.61 -11.88 -1.26
N GLY A 65 -3.70 -10.75 -1.96
CA GLY A 65 -2.55 -9.98 -2.39
C GLY A 65 -2.21 -8.93 -1.34
N GLU A 66 -1.11 -9.09 -0.61
CA GLU A 66 -0.62 -8.06 0.32
C GLU A 66 0.19 -7.02 -0.45
N LEU A 67 -0.29 -5.77 -0.41
CA LEU A 67 0.27 -4.65 -1.13
C LEU A 67 1.27 -3.91 -0.26
N HIS A 68 2.47 -3.73 -0.79
CA HIS A 68 3.54 -2.98 -0.16
C HIS A 68 4.06 -1.89 -1.10
N LEU A 69 4.35 -0.72 -0.56
CA LEU A 69 5.08 0.32 -1.29
C LEU A 69 6.58 -0.04 -1.31
N ASP A 70 7.19 0.13 -2.48
CA ASP A 70 8.63 0.03 -2.65
C ASP A 70 9.27 1.26 -2.00
N ASN A 71 9.77 1.04 -0.79
CA ASN A 71 10.34 2.09 0.02
C ASN A 71 11.55 2.77 -0.66
N ARG A 72 12.30 2.10 -1.55
CA ARG A 72 13.40 2.73 -2.31
C ARG A 72 12.86 3.81 -3.24
N GLN A 73 11.77 3.50 -3.93
CA GLN A 73 11.10 4.46 -4.81
C GLN A 73 10.48 5.60 -4.00
N VAL A 74 9.83 5.32 -2.87
CA VAL A 74 9.28 6.36 -1.98
C VAL A 74 10.38 7.29 -1.45
N MET A 75 11.54 6.75 -1.06
CA MET A 75 12.69 7.55 -0.63
C MET A 75 13.26 8.38 -1.76
N SER A 76 13.43 7.78 -2.94
CA SER A 76 13.93 8.47 -4.13
C SER A 76 13.04 9.68 -4.45
N LEU A 77 11.72 9.49 -4.48
CA LEU A 77 10.76 10.57 -4.65
C LEU A 77 10.89 11.65 -3.57
N SER A 78 11.06 11.25 -2.32
CA SER A 78 11.21 12.18 -1.18
C SER A 78 12.49 13.01 -1.28
N ARG A 79 13.60 12.41 -1.71
CA ARG A 79 14.88 13.10 -1.93
C ARG A 79 14.82 14.04 -3.13
N THR A 80 14.16 13.64 -4.21
CA THR A 80 14.11 14.43 -5.45
C THR A 80 13.10 15.57 -5.40
N PHE A 81 11.93 15.37 -4.77
CA PHE A 81 10.82 16.31 -4.87
C PHE A 81 10.42 16.96 -3.53
N GLY A 82 11.03 16.58 -2.41
CA GLY A 82 10.59 16.97 -1.07
C GLY A 82 9.35 16.19 -0.61
N ALA A 83 9.09 16.19 0.70
CA ALA A 83 8.11 15.30 1.34
C ALA A 83 6.68 15.45 0.79
N ASP A 84 6.18 16.68 0.62
CA ASP A 84 4.79 16.91 0.20
C ASP A 84 4.52 16.49 -1.24
N ARG A 85 5.41 16.86 -2.18
CA ARG A 85 5.29 16.46 -3.59
C ARG A 85 5.54 14.96 -3.77
N ALA A 86 6.43 14.37 -2.98
CA ALA A 86 6.68 12.94 -2.98
C ALA A 86 5.44 12.15 -2.54
N GLY A 87 4.72 12.63 -1.52
CA GLY A 87 3.44 12.07 -1.12
C GLY A 87 2.44 12.03 -2.28
N LEU A 88 2.22 13.16 -2.95
CA LEU A 88 1.29 13.24 -4.09
C LEU A 88 1.70 12.32 -5.26
N LYS A 89 3.00 12.26 -5.58
CA LYS A 89 3.51 11.33 -6.61
C LYS A 89 3.30 9.88 -6.22
N THR A 90 3.53 9.53 -4.94
CA THR A 90 3.29 8.19 -4.41
C THR A 90 1.83 7.79 -4.57
N VAL A 91 0.88 8.69 -4.27
CA VAL A 91 -0.56 8.42 -4.47
C VAL A 91 -0.89 8.14 -5.94
N ARG A 92 -0.32 8.92 -6.87
CA ARG A 92 -0.54 8.72 -8.31
C ARG A 92 0.00 7.37 -8.77
N MET A 93 1.24 7.06 -8.40
CA MET A 93 1.87 5.79 -8.76
C MET A 93 1.17 4.58 -8.13
N LEU A 94 0.70 4.71 -6.88
CA LEU A 94 -0.11 3.68 -6.23
C LEU A 94 -1.43 3.46 -6.98
N ARG A 95 -2.09 4.54 -7.42
CA ARG A 95 -3.32 4.43 -8.21
C ARG A 95 -3.08 3.74 -9.55
N ASP A 96 -1.98 4.07 -10.23
CA ASP A 96 -1.62 3.43 -11.50
C ASP A 96 -1.32 1.94 -11.30
N ALA A 97 -0.61 1.60 -10.22
CA ALA A 97 -0.35 0.21 -9.83
C ALA A 97 -1.65 -0.55 -9.57
N MET A 98 -2.59 0.03 -8.81
CA MET A 98 -3.88 -0.60 -8.52
C MET A 98 -4.72 -0.80 -9.80
N LYS A 99 -4.63 0.11 -10.76
CA LYS A 99 -5.26 -0.05 -12.09
C LYS A 99 -4.62 -1.17 -12.92
N GLN A 100 -3.30 -1.36 -12.81
CA GLN A 100 -2.63 -2.48 -13.47
C GLN A 100 -3.06 -3.80 -12.83
N ILE A 101 -3.03 -3.87 -11.50
CA ILE A 101 -3.49 -5.04 -10.73
C ILE A 101 -4.92 -5.39 -11.13
N SER A 102 -5.85 -4.42 -11.19
CA SER A 102 -7.25 -4.69 -11.53
C SER A 102 -7.45 -5.33 -12.91
N LYS A 103 -6.54 -5.09 -13.86
CA LYS A 103 -6.58 -5.69 -15.20
C LYS A 103 -6.01 -7.11 -15.24
N GLU A 104 -5.11 -7.43 -14.31
CA GLU A 104 -4.45 -8.73 -14.24
C GLU A 104 -5.15 -9.74 -13.33
N LEU A 105 -6.07 -9.31 -12.47
CA LEU A 105 -6.77 -10.19 -11.52
C LEU A 105 -7.45 -11.42 -12.14
N ASP A 106 -7.86 -11.35 -13.42
CA ASP A 106 -8.53 -12.45 -14.13
C ASP A 106 -7.70 -13.08 -15.26
N SER A 107 -6.51 -12.55 -15.54
CA SER A 107 -5.67 -13.01 -16.66
C SER A 107 -4.31 -13.55 -16.21
N ASN A 108 -3.84 -13.13 -15.04
CA ASN A 108 -2.58 -13.58 -14.47
C ASN A 108 -2.81 -14.80 -13.57
N SER A 109 -2.17 -15.94 -13.90
CA SER A 109 -2.30 -17.22 -13.19
C SER A 109 -2.01 -17.12 -11.69
N ASP A 110 -1.12 -16.21 -11.29
CA ASP A 110 -0.76 -15.99 -9.89
C ASP A 110 -1.83 -15.23 -9.11
N LEU A 111 -2.73 -14.52 -9.80
CA LEU A 111 -3.76 -13.67 -9.22
C LEU A 111 -5.18 -14.23 -9.33
N LEU A 112 -5.40 -15.29 -10.11
CA LEU A 112 -6.72 -15.87 -10.33
C LEU A 112 -7.45 -16.20 -9.01
N GLU A 113 -6.71 -16.79 -8.07
CA GLU A 113 -7.23 -17.23 -6.77
C GLU A 113 -7.32 -16.10 -5.74
N VAL A 114 -6.75 -14.93 -6.01
CA VAL A 114 -6.72 -13.80 -5.06
C VAL A 114 -8.12 -13.25 -4.88
N ARG A 115 -8.63 -13.30 -3.64
CA ARG A 115 -9.96 -12.80 -3.29
C ARG A 115 -9.98 -11.31 -2.96
N ALA A 116 -8.87 -10.77 -2.48
CA ALA A 116 -8.77 -9.38 -2.09
C ALA A 116 -7.33 -8.88 -2.09
N ILE A 117 -7.18 -7.57 -2.24
CA ILE A 117 -5.93 -6.85 -2.00
C ILE A 117 -5.99 -6.27 -0.60
N THR A 118 -4.93 -6.51 0.17
CA THR A 118 -4.81 -6.08 1.57
C THR A 118 -3.54 -5.28 1.79
N GLY A 119 -3.47 -4.50 2.87
CA GLY A 119 -2.22 -3.84 3.26
C GLY A 119 -2.34 -3.22 4.65
N ILE A 120 -1.22 -2.95 5.30
CA ILE A 120 -1.21 -2.25 6.59
C ILE A 120 -0.54 -0.90 6.41
N THR A 121 -1.19 0.16 6.89
CA THR A 121 -0.66 1.52 6.77
C THR A 121 -0.90 2.35 8.01
N LEU A 122 0.00 3.30 8.26
CA LEU A 122 -0.24 4.45 9.15
C LEU A 122 -0.82 5.66 8.38
N LEU A 123 -0.66 5.70 7.06
CA LEU A 123 -0.97 6.86 6.22
C LEU A 123 -2.34 6.74 5.54
N HIS A 124 -3.35 6.37 6.33
CA HIS A 124 -4.70 6.08 5.82
C HIS A 124 -5.51 7.35 5.46
N ARG A 125 -5.14 8.54 5.96
CA ARG A 125 -5.93 9.77 5.75
C ARG A 125 -5.61 10.59 4.50
N GLY A 126 -4.70 10.13 3.63
CA GLY A 126 -4.33 10.87 2.42
C GLY A 126 -3.96 10.02 1.20
N ILE A 127 -3.34 8.85 1.40
CA ILE A 127 -2.81 8.06 0.28
C ILE A 127 -3.88 7.21 -0.40
N ILE A 128 -4.86 6.74 0.36
CA ILE A 128 -5.83 5.74 -0.09
C ILE A 128 -7.16 6.34 -0.57
N HIS A 129 -7.32 7.65 -0.40
CA HIS A 129 -8.55 8.33 -0.75
C HIS A 129 -8.86 8.17 -2.24
N GLY A 130 -10.06 7.70 -2.53
CA GLY A 130 -10.52 7.46 -3.90
C GLY A 130 -9.95 6.21 -4.59
N ILE A 131 -9.20 5.34 -3.90
CA ILE A 131 -8.78 4.02 -4.44
C ILE A 131 -9.82 2.95 -4.11
N GLY A 132 -10.63 3.14 -3.07
CA GLY A 132 -11.72 2.22 -2.70
C GLY A 132 -11.35 1.22 -1.61
N PHE A 133 -10.24 1.42 -0.91
CA PHE A 133 -9.92 0.62 0.26
C PHE A 133 -10.90 0.87 1.40
N GLU A 134 -11.41 -0.20 1.93
CA GLU A 134 -12.10 -0.27 3.22
C GLU A 134 -11.07 -0.29 4.35
N GLN A 135 -11.45 0.27 5.50
CA GLN A 135 -10.59 0.38 6.67
C GLN A 135 -11.06 -0.58 7.75
N HIS A 136 -10.20 -1.51 8.15
CA HIS A 136 -10.45 -2.45 9.23
C HIS A 136 -9.49 -2.19 10.40
N PRO A 137 -9.99 -2.12 11.65
CA PRO A 137 -9.13 -2.05 12.81
C PRO A 137 -8.35 -3.35 12.97
N ILE A 138 -7.10 -3.24 13.41
CA ILE A 138 -6.31 -4.41 13.78
C ILE A 138 -6.85 -4.94 15.12
N ALA A 139 -7.43 -6.15 15.09
CA ALA A 139 -8.14 -6.71 16.24
C ALA A 139 -7.24 -6.97 17.46
N SER A 140 -5.98 -7.37 17.25
CA SER A 140 -5.05 -7.65 18.35
C SER A 140 -4.30 -6.39 18.76
N ARG A 141 -4.41 -6.01 20.05
CA ARG A 141 -3.68 -4.87 20.61
C ARG A 141 -2.16 -5.03 20.54
N TRP A 142 -1.67 -6.27 20.64
CA TRP A 142 -0.24 -6.57 20.50
C TRP A 142 0.24 -6.37 19.06
N GLN A 143 -0.52 -6.88 18.08
CA GLN A 143 -0.23 -6.66 16.66
C GLN A 143 -0.29 -5.16 16.33
N GLN A 144 -1.29 -4.45 16.83
CA GLN A 144 -1.43 -3.02 16.63
C GLN A 144 -0.21 -2.25 17.17
N ARG A 145 0.26 -2.57 18.39
CA ARG A 145 1.47 -1.95 18.97
C ARG A 145 2.73 -2.29 18.16
N PHE A 146 2.87 -3.54 17.74
CA PHE A 146 3.99 -3.98 16.90
C PHE A 146 4.02 -3.22 15.57
N TYR A 147 2.90 -3.19 14.84
CA TYR A 147 2.81 -2.47 13.57
C TYR A 147 2.99 -0.97 13.74
N ALA A 148 2.47 -0.38 14.82
CA ALA A 148 2.67 1.03 15.11
C ALA A 148 4.15 1.35 15.37
N ALA A 149 4.85 0.56 16.18
CA ALA A 149 6.27 0.73 16.46
C ALA A 149 7.09 0.57 15.17
N TYR A 150 6.82 -0.49 14.40
CA TYR A 150 7.49 -0.78 13.14
C TYR A 150 7.29 0.33 12.10
N LEU A 151 6.05 0.72 11.82
CA LEU A 151 5.76 1.72 10.78
C LEU A 151 6.24 3.13 11.20
N ARG A 152 6.25 3.46 12.50
CA ARG A 152 6.86 4.72 12.99
C ARG A 152 8.37 4.73 12.82
N LEU A 153 9.04 3.60 13.08
CA LEU A 153 10.47 3.45 12.81
C LEU A 153 10.76 3.67 11.33
N LEU A 154 9.98 3.04 10.44
CA LEU A 154 10.11 3.26 9.00
C LEU A 154 9.92 4.72 8.61
N LEU A 155 8.86 5.38 9.07
CA LEU A 155 8.62 6.80 8.77
C LEU A 155 9.79 7.69 9.18
N ARG A 156 10.40 7.41 10.34
CA ARG A 156 11.57 8.14 10.84
C ARG A 156 12.81 7.96 9.96
N ILE A 157 12.95 6.81 9.32
CA ILE A 157 14.06 6.50 8.40
C ILE A 157 13.81 7.13 7.02
N LEU A 158 12.57 7.05 6.53
CA LEU A 158 12.18 7.54 5.20
C LEU A 158 12.17 9.06 5.10
N HIS A 159 11.90 9.77 6.20
CA HIS A 159 11.80 11.22 6.23
C HIS A 159 12.78 11.82 7.26
N PRO A 160 13.87 12.47 6.83
CA PRO A 160 14.78 13.19 7.73
C PRO A 160 14.06 14.29 8.53
N GLU A 161 13.10 14.98 7.91
CA GLU A 161 12.18 15.95 8.53
C GLU A 161 10.95 15.30 9.19
N GLY A 162 10.80 13.99 9.07
CA GLY A 162 9.64 13.23 9.57
C GLY A 162 9.54 13.19 11.09
N LYS A 163 10.57 13.62 11.82
CA LYS A 163 10.52 13.77 13.28
C LYS A 163 9.42 14.73 13.71
N GLU A 164 9.28 15.87 13.03
CA GLU A 164 8.24 16.87 13.36
C GLU A 164 6.84 16.35 13.01
N ARG A 165 6.69 15.68 11.86
CA ARG A 165 5.39 15.13 11.42
C ARG A 165 4.93 13.93 12.26
N VAL A 166 5.86 13.11 12.75
CA VAL A 166 5.56 12.02 13.71
C VAL A 166 5.23 12.58 15.10
N GLN A 167 5.89 13.66 15.55
CA GLN A 167 5.59 14.30 16.83
C GLN A 167 4.23 15.02 16.83
N TYR A 168 3.90 15.80 15.79
CA TYR A 168 2.63 16.55 15.70
C TYR A 168 1.39 15.68 15.42
N SER A 169 1.55 14.40 15.06
CA SER A 169 0.43 13.50 14.73
C SER A 169 0.51 12.14 15.43
N SER A 170 1.37 11.97 16.44
CA SER A 170 1.57 10.69 17.15
C SER A 170 0.28 10.09 17.73
N GLU A 171 -0.66 10.94 18.19
CA GLU A 171 -1.99 10.52 18.67
C GLU A 171 -2.95 10.10 17.54
N LYS A 172 -2.70 10.50 16.29
CA LYS A 172 -3.60 10.26 15.13
C LYS A 172 -3.09 9.18 14.17
N LEU A 173 -1.88 8.65 14.39
CA LEU A 173 -1.26 7.60 13.57
C LEU A 173 -1.48 6.23 14.21
N ALA A 174 -2.71 5.70 14.07
CA ALA A 174 -3.04 4.33 14.42
C ALA A 174 -2.94 3.46 13.15
N PRO A 175 -2.29 2.28 13.21
CA PRO A 175 -2.20 1.40 12.05
C PRO A 175 -3.59 0.84 11.75
N LEU A 176 -3.92 0.82 10.47
CA LEU A 176 -5.15 0.22 9.96
C LEU A 176 -4.81 -0.82 8.90
N MET A 177 -5.63 -1.85 8.88
CA MET A 177 -5.64 -2.80 7.77
C MET A 177 -6.56 -2.24 6.69
N LEU A 178 -6.04 -2.16 5.48
CA LEU A 178 -6.79 -1.81 4.29
C LEU A 178 -7.16 -3.07 3.55
N VAL A 179 -8.40 -3.10 3.06
CA VAL A 179 -8.92 -4.22 2.29
C VAL A 179 -9.71 -3.68 1.12
N ILE A 180 -9.54 -4.28 -0.05
CA ILE A 180 -10.44 -4.10 -1.18
C ILE A 180 -10.63 -5.47 -1.82
N SER A 181 -11.88 -5.91 -1.96
CA SER A 181 -12.15 -7.18 -2.62
C SER A 181 -11.72 -7.13 -4.09
N LYS A 182 -11.49 -8.30 -4.68
CA LYS A 182 -11.23 -8.42 -6.13
C LYS A 182 -12.37 -7.81 -6.96
N GLN A 183 -13.62 -8.01 -6.56
CA GLN A 183 -14.78 -7.50 -7.27
C GLN A 183 -14.86 -5.97 -7.19
N SER A 184 -14.80 -5.42 -5.98
CA SER A 184 -14.80 -3.96 -5.74
C SER A 184 -13.65 -3.27 -6.48
N LEU A 185 -12.47 -3.87 -6.51
CA LEU A 185 -11.32 -3.33 -7.22
C LEU A 185 -11.57 -3.26 -8.74
N LYS A 186 -12.14 -4.31 -9.34
CA LYS A 186 -12.48 -4.33 -10.76
C LYS A 186 -13.51 -3.27 -11.12
N GLU A 187 -14.63 -3.23 -10.39
CA GLU A 187 -15.71 -2.27 -10.61
C GLU A 187 -15.20 -0.83 -10.53
N ARG A 188 -14.37 -0.54 -9.52
CA ARG A 188 -13.81 0.79 -9.28
C ARG A 188 -13.01 1.33 -10.47
N PHE A 189 -12.22 0.48 -11.13
CA PHE A 189 -11.40 0.90 -12.26
C PHE A 189 -12.11 0.75 -13.61
N ALA A 190 -13.12 -0.10 -13.73
CA ALA A 190 -14.00 -0.18 -14.91
C ALA A 190 -14.86 1.08 -15.07
N LEU A 191 -15.57 1.50 -14.01
CA LEU A 191 -16.40 2.72 -14.01
C LEU A 191 -15.58 3.95 -14.38
N ARG A 192 -14.38 4.05 -13.82
CA ARG A 192 -13.51 5.21 -14.06
C ARG A 192 -12.94 5.27 -15.48
N ASP A 193 -12.71 4.12 -16.11
CA ASP A 193 -12.30 4.08 -17.52
C ASP A 193 -13.44 4.54 -18.44
N HIS A 194 -14.69 4.21 -18.10
CA HIS A 194 -15.88 4.72 -18.78
C HIS A 194 -15.99 6.26 -18.65
N ASP A 195 -15.93 6.80 -17.43
CA ASP A 195 -16.01 8.25 -17.18
C ASP A 195 -14.93 9.03 -17.96
N LEU A 196 -13.70 8.50 -18.01
CA LEU A 196 -12.59 9.13 -18.72
C LEU A 196 -12.78 9.09 -20.24
N GLN A 197 -13.37 8.03 -20.78
CA GLN A 197 -13.69 7.93 -22.21
C GLN A 197 -14.80 8.91 -22.60
N GLU A 198 -15.86 9.00 -21.80
CA GLU A 198 -16.97 9.93 -22.02
C GLU A 198 -16.52 11.39 -21.94
N ALA A 199 -15.72 11.75 -20.94
CA ALA A 199 -15.16 13.10 -20.81
C ALA A 199 -14.26 13.47 -22.01
N ARG A 200 -13.44 12.53 -22.51
CA ARG A 200 -12.60 12.74 -23.70
C ARG A 200 -13.45 12.90 -24.96
N HIS A 201 -14.50 12.10 -25.12
CA HIS A 201 -15.44 12.21 -26.23
C HIS A 201 -16.13 13.58 -26.25
N ASN A 202 -16.64 14.02 -25.10
CA ASN A 202 -17.30 15.32 -24.94
C ASN A 202 -16.35 16.50 -25.20
N ARG A 203 -15.08 16.40 -24.80
CA ARG A 203 -14.07 17.42 -25.08
C ARG A 203 -13.77 17.54 -26.58
N ARG A 204 -13.57 16.42 -27.27
CA ARG A 204 -13.36 16.39 -28.73
C ARG A 204 -14.56 16.95 -29.49
N LYS A 205 -15.78 16.65 -29.04
CA LYS A 205 -17.00 17.20 -29.64
C LYS A 205 -17.08 18.73 -29.49
N LYS A 206 -16.66 19.29 -28.35
CA LYS A 206 -16.59 20.74 -28.16
C LYS A 206 -15.52 21.41 -29.01
N GLU A 207 -14.35 20.78 -29.14
CA GLU A 207 -13.25 21.27 -29.98
C GLU A 207 -13.59 21.22 -31.48
N ALA A 208 -14.49 20.32 -31.92
CA ALA A 208 -14.93 20.22 -33.31
C ALA A 208 -16.07 21.19 -33.71
N ILE A 209 -16.68 21.87 -32.75
CA ILE A 209 -17.80 22.81 -32.94
C ILE A 209 -17.34 24.27 -32.73
N SER A 210 -16.09 24.48 -32.32
CA SER A 210 -15.45 25.79 -32.15
C SER A 210 -14.47 26.06 -33.29
#